data_AF-A0A724JRY4-F1
#
_entry.id   AF-A0A724JRY4-F1
#
_cell.length_a   1.000
_cell.length_b   1.000
_cell.length_c   1.000
_cell.angle_alpha   90.00
_cell.angle_beta   90.00
_cell.angle_gamma   90.00
#
_symmetry.space_group_name_H-M   'P 1'
#
loop_
_entity.id
_entity.type
_entity.pdbx_description
1 polymer ?
#
loop_
_entity_poly.entity_id
_entity_poly.type
_entity_poly.pdbx_seq_one_letter_code
_entity_poly.pdbx_strand_id
1 'polypeptide(L)'
;MRLKLTCCISNDTTGIKWDIEMVYRAMDNSQIGTPESHEQDNYNFVQVSRAYLKEWRALTRKSPIASEILMYLIENMGRTTNAVVCSYTTLMEITGVSRASVARAVKILKEDRWMQAVKIGNATAYCVNAKAFWQAGRN
;
A
#
# COMPACT_ATOMS: atom_id res chain seq x y z
N MET A 1 16.45 -0.53 13.49
CA MET A 1 15.15 -1.03 13.98
C MET A 1 14.48 -1.74 12.81
N ARG A 2 14.20 -3.05 12.92
CA ARG A 2 13.69 -3.83 11.77
C ARG A 2 12.15 -3.67 11.68
N LEU A 3 11.55 -3.47 10.51
CA LEU A 3 10.09 -3.21 10.34
C LEU A 3 9.22 -4.50 10.24
N LYS A 4 8.13 -4.68 10.98
CA LYS A 4 7.29 -5.90 10.82
C LYS A 4 6.62 -5.91 9.42
N LEU A 5 6.74 -6.99 8.66
CA LEU A 5 6.13 -7.14 7.33
C LEU A 5 4.82 -7.92 7.43
N THR A 6 3.77 -7.47 6.74
CA THR A 6 2.48 -8.18 6.64
C THR A 6 1.87 -7.87 5.28
N CYS A 7 1.46 -8.92 4.56
CA CYS A 7 0.69 -8.86 3.32
C CYS A 7 -0.78 -9.09 3.67
N CYS A 8 -1.70 -8.33 3.08
CA CYS A 8 -3.12 -8.52 3.27
C CYS A 8 -3.65 -9.50 2.20
N ILE A 9 -4.23 -10.62 2.63
CA ILE A 9 -5.11 -11.47 1.82
C ILE A 9 -6.38 -11.59 2.66
N SER A 10 -7.49 -11.05 2.17
CA SER A 10 -8.77 -10.96 2.89
C SER A 10 -9.57 -12.26 2.76
N ASN A 11 -10.21 -12.71 3.85
CA ASN A 11 -11.45 -13.49 3.73
C ASN A 11 -12.35 -13.31 4.96
N ASP A 12 -13.63 -13.10 4.64
CA ASP A 12 -14.84 -13.58 5.32
C ASP A 12 -15.72 -12.62 6.13
N THR A 13 -17.02 -12.75 5.84
CA THR A 13 -18.17 -11.91 6.18
C THR A 13 -19.22 -12.77 6.90
N THR A 14 -19.41 -12.58 8.19
CA THR A 14 -20.63 -12.96 8.95
C THR A 14 -20.58 -12.16 10.27
N GLY A 15 -21.59 -11.50 10.82
CA GLY A 15 -23.01 -11.28 10.55
C GLY A 15 -23.55 -10.76 11.90
N ILE A 16 -24.26 -9.62 11.94
CA ILE A 16 -24.87 -9.12 13.18
C ILE A 16 -26.29 -8.60 12.89
N LYS A 17 -27.21 -9.10 13.72
CA LYS A 17 -28.66 -8.90 13.79
C LYS A 17 -28.97 -7.46 14.28
N TRP A 18 -29.90 -6.76 13.62
CA TRP A 18 -30.27 -5.38 13.95
C TRP A 18 -31.46 -5.32 14.93
N ASP A 19 -31.33 -4.56 16.02
CA ASP A 19 -32.38 -4.33 17.02
C ASP A 19 -33.40 -3.26 16.57
N ILE A 20 -34.67 -3.47 16.92
CA ILE A 20 -35.86 -2.70 16.50
C ILE A 20 -35.80 -1.22 16.94
N GLU A 21 -35.12 -0.90 18.05
CA GLU A 21 -34.97 0.46 18.55
C GLU A 21 -34.14 1.37 17.61
N MET A 22 -33.25 0.76 16.81
CA MET A 22 -32.37 1.48 15.88
C MET A 22 -33.12 1.93 14.62
N VAL A 23 -34.18 1.20 14.24
CA VAL A 23 -35.04 1.52 13.08
C VAL A 23 -35.87 2.78 13.35
N TYR A 24 -36.38 2.95 14.58
CA TYR A 24 -37.20 4.11 14.93
C TYR A 24 -36.41 5.43 15.02
N ARG A 25 -35.12 5.39 15.38
CA ARG A 25 -34.25 6.59 15.34
C ARG A 25 -33.96 7.09 13.92
N ALA A 26 -34.09 6.23 12.90
CA ALA A 26 -33.79 6.60 11.52
C ALA A 26 -34.91 7.43 10.86
N MET A 27 -36.10 7.50 11.46
CA MET A 27 -37.26 8.16 10.84
C MET A 27 -37.41 9.65 11.18
N ASP A 28 -36.71 10.19 12.19
CA ASP A 28 -36.93 11.54 12.73
C ASP A 28 -35.96 12.63 12.20
N ASN A 29 -35.09 12.30 11.23
CA ASN A 29 -34.11 13.26 10.69
C ASN A 29 -34.46 13.71 9.25
N SER A 30 -35.74 13.85 8.96
CA SER A 30 -36.29 14.21 7.65
C SER A 30 -36.24 15.71 7.33
N GLN A 31 -35.10 16.39 7.58
CA GLN A 31 -34.72 17.71 7.01
C GLN A 31 -33.18 17.93 7.10
N ILE A 32 -32.37 17.02 6.56
CA ILE A 32 -30.97 17.29 6.24
C ILE A 32 -30.82 16.88 4.79
N GLY A 33 -30.39 17.82 3.93
CA GLY A 33 -30.24 17.61 2.50
C GLY A 33 -29.62 16.25 2.23
N THR A 34 -30.14 15.56 1.21
CA THR A 34 -29.53 14.34 0.67
C THR A 34 -28.02 14.53 0.79
N PRO A 35 -27.28 13.70 1.54
CA PRO A 35 -25.86 13.70 1.32
C PRO A 35 -25.78 13.29 -0.14
N GLU A 36 -25.49 14.25 -1.02
CA GLU A 36 -24.91 13.94 -2.30
C GLU A 36 -23.83 12.94 -1.91
N SER A 37 -24.04 11.68 -2.29
CA SER A 37 -22.98 10.72 -2.25
C SER A 37 -21.94 11.36 -3.15
N HIS A 38 -21.00 12.07 -2.53
CA HIS A 38 -19.73 12.37 -3.13
C HIS A 38 -18.99 11.02 -3.25
N GLU A 39 -19.60 10.06 -3.95
CA GLU A 39 -18.99 8.89 -4.57
C GLU A 39 -18.04 9.32 -5.70
N GLN A 40 -17.72 10.60 -5.80
CA GLN A 40 -16.39 11.06 -6.14
C GLN A 40 -15.42 10.79 -4.97
N ASP A 41 -15.47 9.59 -4.41
CA ASP A 41 -14.53 9.18 -3.40
C ASP A 41 -13.13 9.31 -4.01
N ASN A 42 -12.31 10.10 -3.35
CA ASN A 42 -11.01 10.54 -3.82
C ASN A 42 -10.03 9.35 -3.78
N TYR A 43 -10.19 8.34 -4.63
CA TYR A 43 -9.54 7.04 -4.48
C TYR A 43 -8.10 6.97 -5.01
N ASN A 44 -7.58 8.07 -5.54
CA ASN A 44 -6.26 8.10 -6.17
C ASN A 44 -5.17 8.61 -5.20
N PHE A 45 -5.19 8.13 -3.95
CA PHE A 45 -4.11 8.40 -3.01
C PHE A 45 -3.69 7.13 -2.27
N VAL A 46 -2.41 7.10 -1.88
CA VAL A 46 -1.87 6.10 -0.96
C VAL A 46 -1.73 6.73 0.42
N GLN A 47 -2.19 6.01 1.43
CA GLN A 47 -1.99 6.36 2.83
C GLN A 47 -0.67 5.79 3.34
N VAL A 48 0.04 6.59 4.13
CA VAL A 48 1.31 6.22 4.75
C VAL A 48 1.18 6.29 6.26
N SER A 49 1.57 5.24 6.96
CA SER A 49 1.60 5.25 8.42
C SER A 49 2.66 6.22 8.95
N ARG A 50 2.26 7.12 9.87
CA ARG A 50 3.18 8.02 10.56
C ARG A 50 4.33 7.30 11.25
N ALA A 51 4.08 6.08 11.76
CA ALA A 51 5.08 5.25 12.43
C ALA A 51 6.23 4.79 11.51
N TYR A 52 6.10 4.97 10.19
CA TYR A 52 7.10 4.58 9.20
C TYR A 52 7.79 5.79 8.54
N LEU A 53 7.35 7.02 8.81
CA LEU A 53 7.91 8.22 8.15
C LEU A 53 9.35 8.49 8.56
N LYS A 54 9.72 8.18 9.81
CA LYS A 54 11.10 8.35 10.30
C LYS A 54 12.04 7.36 9.60
N GLU A 55 11.59 6.13 9.44
CA GLU A 55 12.29 5.03 8.80
C GLU A 55 12.43 5.29 7.30
N TRP A 56 11.38 5.81 6.65
CA TRP A 56 11.45 6.20 5.25
C TRP A 56 12.49 7.31 5.05
N ARG A 57 12.49 8.35 5.91
CA ARG A 57 13.54 9.38 5.87
C ARG A 57 14.95 8.81 6.05
N ALA A 58 15.11 7.79 6.90
CA ALA A 58 16.38 7.09 7.06
C ALA A 58 16.75 6.27 5.82
N LEU A 59 15.78 5.61 5.18
CA LEU A 59 15.95 4.89 3.91
C LEU A 59 16.44 5.83 2.80
N THR A 60 15.82 7.00 2.63
CA THR A 60 16.20 7.97 1.57
C THR A 60 17.65 8.41 1.72
N ARG A 61 18.13 8.64 2.94
CA ARG A 61 19.54 8.98 3.21
C ARG A 61 20.48 7.78 3.03
N LYS A 62 20.03 6.56 3.33
CA LYS A 62 20.81 5.32 3.17
C LYS A 62 20.98 4.96 1.69
N SER A 63 19.92 5.10 0.90
CA SER A 63 19.92 4.81 -0.53
C SER A 63 18.76 5.56 -1.22
N PRO A 64 19.06 6.66 -1.94
CA PRO A 64 18.05 7.38 -2.72
C PRO A 64 17.36 6.48 -3.75
N ILE A 65 18.12 5.62 -4.44
CA ILE A 65 17.59 4.67 -5.43
C ILE A 65 16.61 3.67 -4.80
N ALA A 66 16.87 3.20 -3.58
CA ALA A 66 15.92 2.33 -2.88
C ALA A 66 14.62 3.07 -2.55
N SER A 67 14.70 4.33 -2.12
CA SER A 67 13.53 5.18 -1.89
C SER A 67 12.75 5.43 -3.17
N GLU A 68 13.44 5.67 -4.29
CA GLU A 68 12.83 5.87 -5.61
C GLU A 68 12.08 4.63 -6.10
N ILE A 69 12.72 3.46 -6.05
CA ILE A 69 12.07 2.18 -6.38
C ILE A 69 10.84 1.96 -5.49
N LEU A 70 10.95 2.22 -4.17
CA LEU A 70 9.83 2.08 -3.26
C LEU A 70 8.67 3.01 -3.63
N MET A 71 8.95 4.27 -4.00
CA MET A 71 7.95 5.23 -4.46
C MET A 71 7.25 4.75 -5.73
N TYR A 72 7.99 4.25 -6.72
CA TYR A 72 7.42 3.66 -7.92
C TYR A 72 6.48 2.48 -7.60
N LEU A 73 6.88 1.59 -6.69
CA LEU A 73 6.04 0.46 -6.29
C LEU A 73 4.78 0.93 -5.55
N ILE A 74 4.86 1.98 -4.74
CA ILE A 74 3.72 2.55 -4.03
C ILE A 74 2.75 3.24 -5.00
N GLU A 75 3.28 3.96 -5.98
CA GLU A 75 2.51 4.64 -7.02
C GLU A 75 1.68 3.63 -7.85
N ASN A 76 2.25 2.45 -8.13
CA ASN A 76 1.65 1.48 -9.05
C ASN A 76 0.95 0.30 -8.34
N MET A 77 0.91 0.25 -7.01
CA MET A 77 0.23 -0.85 -6.31
C MET A 77 -1.28 -0.74 -6.45
N GLY A 78 -1.94 -1.91 -6.56
CA GLY A 78 -3.39 -1.97 -6.67
C GLY A 78 -4.09 -1.67 -5.35
N ARG A 79 -5.36 -1.27 -5.45
CA ARG A 79 -6.19 -0.84 -4.31
C ARG A 79 -6.26 -1.87 -3.18
N THR A 80 -6.48 -3.13 -3.55
CA THR A 80 -6.58 -4.28 -2.63
C THR A 80 -5.33 -5.16 -2.67
N THR A 81 -4.46 -4.92 -3.64
CA THR A 81 -3.27 -5.70 -3.93
C THR A 81 -2.04 -4.81 -3.76
N ASN A 82 -1.44 -4.85 -2.58
CA ASN A 82 -0.18 -4.17 -2.26
C ASN A 82 1.04 -4.77 -3.00
N ALA A 83 0.91 -5.15 -4.27
CA ALA A 83 1.96 -5.79 -5.04
C ALA A 83 2.02 -5.25 -6.47
N VAL A 84 3.24 -5.12 -7.00
CA VAL A 84 3.51 -4.71 -8.38
C VAL A 84 4.42 -5.75 -9.03
N VAL A 85 4.05 -6.21 -10.23
CA VAL A 85 4.86 -7.15 -11.00
C VAL A 85 5.64 -6.39 -12.06
N CYS A 86 6.96 -6.40 -11.96
CA CYS A 86 7.83 -5.80 -12.97
C CYS A 86 9.16 -6.53 -13.11
N SER A 87 9.86 -6.27 -14.23
CA SER A 87 11.18 -6.83 -14.48
C SER A 87 12.28 -5.98 -13.84
N TYR A 88 13.49 -6.54 -13.69
CA TYR A 88 14.66 -5.73 -13.31
C TYR A 88 14.99 -4.67 -14.36
N THR A 89 14.77 -4.97 -15.64
CA THR A 89 14.98 -4.04 -16.75
C THR A 89 14.08 -2.82 -16.60
N THR A 90 12.81 -3.03 -16.26
CA THR A 90 11.85 -1.94 -15.99
C THR A 90 12.34 -1.05 -14.86
N LEU A 91 12.83 -1.62 -13.75
CA LEU A 91 13.39 -0.84 -12.65
C LEU A 91 14.64 -0.05 -13.07
N MET A 92 15.48 -0.61 -13.96
CA MET A 92 16.65 0.08 -14.50
C MET A 92 16.23 1.25 -15.40
N GLU A 93 15.20 1.08 -16.22
CA GLU A 93 14.66 2.14 -17.10
C GLU A 93 14.09 3.29 -16.28
N ILE A 94 13.33 2.99 -15.24
CA ILE A 94 12.73 4.00 -14.35
C ILE A 94 13.80 4.80 -13.61
N THR A 95 14.80 4.10 -13.05
CA THR A 95 15.81 4.74 -12.20
C THR A 95 17.03 5.25 -12.96
N GLY A 96 17.19 4.87 -14.23
CA GLY A 96 18.36 5.20 -15.05
C GLY A 96 19.69 4.57 -14.57
N VAL A 97 19.66 3.60 -13.65
CA VAL A 97 20.87 2.97 -13.09
C VAL A 97 21.09 1.54 -13.55
N SER A 98 22.32 1.04 -13.39
CA SER A 98 22.68 -0.33 -13.76
C SER A 98 21.94 -1.39 -12.93
N ARG A 99 21.85 -2.60 -13.49
CA ARG A 99 21.26 -3.78 -12.82
C ARG A 99 21.85 -4.03 -11.43
N ALA A 100 23.15 -3.85 -11.27
CA ALA A 100 23.84 -4.04 -9.99
C ALA A 100 23.41 -3.00 -8.93
N SER A 101 23.11 -1.77 -9.35
CA SER A 101 22.55 -0.74 -8.47
C SER A 101 21.12 -1.08 -8.03
N VAL A 102 20.27 -1.49 -8.97
CA VAL A 102 18.90 -1.95 -8.68
C VAL A 102 18.92 -3.14 -7.72
N ALA A 103 19.78 -4.14 -7.94
CA ALA A 103 19.89 -5.32 -7.08
C ALA A 103 20.29 -4.95 -5.64
N ARG A 104 21.22 -4.01 -5.47
CA ARG A 104 21.61 -3.48 -4.15
C ARG A 104 20.44 -2.76 -3.48
N ALA A 105 19.71 -1.91 -4.21
CA ALA A 105 18.54 -1.20 -3.70
C ALA A 105 17.42 -2.16 -3.28
N VAL A 106 17.09 -3.15 -4.12
CA VAL A 106 16.13 -4.21 -3.81
C VAL A 106 16.54 -5.00 -2.56
N LYS A 107 17.84 -5.32 -2.42
CA LYS A 107 18.35 -5.98 -1.22
C LYS A 107 18.12 -5.13 0.04
N ILE A 108 18.42 -3.84 0.00
CA ILE A 108 18.17 -2.90 1.12
C ILE A 108 16.69 -2.89 1.50
N LEU A 109 15.79 -2.77 0.51
CA LEU A 109 14.34 -2.74 0.74
C LEU A 109 13.82 -4.03 1.39
N LYS A 110 14.36 -5.19 0.99
CA LYS A 110 14.04 -6.48 1.61
C LYS A 110 14.54 -6.60 3.05
N GLU A 111 15.80 -6.21 3.29
CA GLU A 111 16.43 -6.27 4.61
C GLU A 111 15.75 -5.35 5.63
N ASP A 112 15.39 -4.14 5.19
CA ASP A 112 14.69 -3.16 6.02
C ASP A 112 13.18 -3.45 6.11
N ARG A 113 12.67 -4.44 5.35
CA ARG A 113 11.28 -4.94 5.35
C ARG A 113 10.26 -3.91 4.87
N TRP A 114 10.64 -3.17 3.83
CA TRP A 114 9.75 -2.31 3.05
C TRP A 114 8.91 -3.10 2.05
N MET A 115 9.48 -4.19 1.51
CA MET A 115 8.81 -5.07 0.56
C MET A 115 9.36 -6.49 0.60
N GLN A 116 8.61 -7.42 0.01
CA GLN A 116 9.03 -8.76 -0.38
C GLN A 116 9.13 -8.87 -1.89
N ALA A 117 10.03 -9.72 -2.38
CA ALA A 117 10.18 -10.01 -3.79
C ALA A 117 9.93 -11.52 -4.02
N VAL A 118 8.94 -11.84 -4.86
CA VAL A 118 8.55 -13.20 -5.23
C VAL A 118 8.75 -13.37 -6.74
N LYS A 119 9.47 -14.40 -7.17
CA LYS A 119 9.71 -14.64 -8.59
C LYS A 119 8.46 -15.26 -9.22
N ILE A 120 8.00 -14.70 -10.34
CA ILE A 120 6.86 -15.21 -11.12
C ILE A 120 7.30 -15.33 -12.58
N GLY A 121 7.63 -16.55 -13.02
CA GLY A 121 8.20 -16.80 -14.34
C GLY A 121 9.47 -15.97 -14.57
N ASN A 122 9.44 -15.09 -15.57
CA ASN A 122 10.54 -14.18 -15.92
C ASN A 122 10.48 -12.82 -15.21
N ALA A 123 9.41 -12.52 -14.48
CA ALA A 123 9.21 -11.27 -13.76
C ALA A 123 9.35 -11.48 -12.23
N THR A 124 9.34 -10.38 -11.49
CA THR A 124 9.31 -10.40 -10.03
C THR A 124 8.10 -9.61 -9.54
N ALA A 125 7.30 -10.22 -8.68
CA ALA A 125 6.27 -9.54 -7.92
C ALA A 125 6.89 -8.93 -6.66
N TYR A 126 6.74 -7.62 -6.50
CA TYR A 126 7.19 -6.87 -5.34
C TYR A 126 6.00 -6.54 -4.47
N CYS A 127 5.87 -7.24 -3.33
CA CYS A 127 4.79 -7.03 -2.36
C CYS A 127 5.22 -5.98 -1.33
N VAL A 128 4.62 -4.81 -1.38
CA VAL A 128 4.85 -3.66 -0.49
C VAL A 128 4.24 -3.93 0.89
N ASN A 129 4.89 -3.44 1.95
CA ASN A 129 4.43 -3.62 3.32
C ASN A 129 3.10 -2.90 3.60
N ALA A 130 2.01 -3.66 3.75
CA ALA A 130 0.66 -3.12 3.99
C ALA A 130 0.49 -2.43 5.36
N LYS A 131 1.45 -2.58 6.27
CA LYS A 131 1.50 -1.79 7.51
C LYS A 131 1.97 -0.36 7.29
N ALA A 132 2.86 -0.18 6.32
CA ALA A 132 3.43 1.11 5.96
C ALA A 132 2.53 1.86 4.98
N PHE A 133 2.00 1.16 3.96
CA PHE A 133 1.29 1.76 2.84
C PHE A 133 -0.03 1.04 2.55
N TRP A 134 -1.14 1.76 2.36
CA TRP A 134 -2.44 1.18 1.96
C TRP A 134 -3.32 2.19 1.23
N GLN A 135 -4.23 1.74 0.38
CA GLN A 135 -5.21 2.61 -0.30
C GLN A 135 -6.62 2.43 0.28
N ALA A 136 -7.12 1.19 0.32
CA ALA A 136 -8.42 0.89 0.90
C ALA A 136 -8.46 1.14 2.42
N GLY A 137 -9.59 1.59 2.95
CA GLY A 137 -9.84 1.62 4.40
C GLY A 137 -9.56 0.23 4.99
N ARG A 138 -8.82 0.19 6.10
CA ARG A 138 -8.64 -1.06 6.84
C ARG A 138 -10.02 -1.50 7.34
N ASN A 139 -10.56 -2.58 6.75
CA ASN A 139 -11.65 -3.33 7.36
C ASN A 139 -11.16 -3.98 8.66
#